data_AF-A0A1B9BYQ0-F1
#
_entry.id   AF-A0A1B9BYQ0-F1
#
_cell.length_a   1.000
_cell.length_b   1.000
_cell.length_c   1.000
_cell.angle_alpha   90.00
_cell.angle_beta   90.00
_cell.angle_gamma   90.00
#
_symmetry.space_group_name_H-M   'P 1'
#
loop_
_entity.id
_entity.type
_entity.pdbx_description
1 polymer ?
#
loop_
_entity_poly.entity_id
_entity_poly.type
_entity_poly.pdbx_seq_one_letter_code
_entity_poly.pdbx_strand_id
1 'polypeptide(L)'
;MLLQRLLKRYKAIPRRMGLTQPIFHNYVMISGRGRIDRPTPDSFSNVIKGDLFYENAVRTFQKTFTFLDAVRRLPQAIGRNNLQSIGQQIASWHQPAPYPDYRKRFGITEDEIQGASQAPYSVFGNQDTDSSILRTQSKPSEDTTKSEKFCFQCRAPISQEEAHFCFTRKDRFGGRAYCRAHQKQFQQ
;
A
#
# COMPACT_ATOMS: atom_id res chain seq x y z
N MET A 1 -24.65 13.97 -8.77
CA MET A 1 -23.96 13.35 -7.61
C MET A 1 -24.84 13.47 -6.35
N LEU A 2 -25.08 12.37 -5.62
CA LEU A 2 -25.85 12.37 -4.37
C LEU A 2 -25.25 13.33 -3.32
N LEU A 3 -23.93 13.26 -3.16
CA LEU A 3 -23.16 14.09 -2.22
C LEU A 3 -23.38 15.59 -2.44
N GLN A 4 -23.37 16.06 -3.70
CA GLN A 4 -23.61 17.47 -4.01
C GLN A 4 -25.02 17.93 -3.59
N ARG A 5 -26.05 17.10 -3.80
CA ARG A 5 -27.41 17.41 -3.36
C ARG A 5 -27.49 17.47 -1.83
N LEU A 6 -26.80 16.55 -1.17
CA LEU A 6 -26.75 16.44 0.28
C LEU A 6 -26.09 17.68 0.92
N LEU A 7 -24.91 18.07 0.42
CA LEU A 7 -24.19 19.27 0.88
C LEU A 7 -24.99 20.55 0.65
N LYS A 8 -25.75 20.64 -0.46
CA LYS A 8 -26.66 21.77 -0.73
C LYS A 8 -27.84 21.79 0.24
N ARG A 9 -28.45 20.64 0.51
CA ARG A 9 -29.61 20.49 1.41
C ARG A 9 -29.28 20.92 2.83
N TYR A 10 -28.14 20.48 3.36
CA TYR A 10 -27.72 20.79 4.72
C TYR A 10 -26.90 22.09 4.84
N LYS A 11 -26.71 22.83 3.74
CA LYS A 11 -25.94 24.09 3.70
C LYS A 11 -24.54 23.95 4.32
N ALA A 12 -23.93 22.76 4.19
CA ALA A 12 -22.65 22.43 4.84
C ALA A 12 -21.47 23.20 4.26
N ILE A 13 -21.55 23.59 2.98
CA ILE A 13 -20.53 24.39 2.34
C ILE A 13 -20.78 25.87 2.65
N PRO A 14 -19.82 26.60 3.25
CA PRO A 14 -19.96 28.02 3.51
C PRO A 14 -20.14 28.78 2.19
N ARG A 15 -21.28 29.44 2.03
CA ARG A 15 -21.61 30.21 0.82
C ARG A 15 -20.81 31.51 0.81
N ARG A 16 -19.64 31.52 0.15
CA ARG A 16 -18.90 32.75 -0.14
C ARG A 16 -19.12 33.15 -1.60
N MET A 17 -19.75 34.30 -1.80
CA MET A 17 -19.97 35.00 -3.07
C MET A 17 -20.21 34.11 -4.30
N GLY A 18 -21.23 33.24 -4.27
CA GLY A 18 -21.77 32.56 -5.47
C GLY A 18 -20.84 31.62 -6.27
N LEU A 19 -19.54 31.57 -5.99
CA LEU A 19 -18.50 30.95 -6.83
C LEU A 19 -17.89 29.66 -6.25
N THR A 20 -18.39 29.17 -5.11
CA THR A 20 -17.80 28.05 -4.37
C THR A 20 -18.54 26.73 -4.65
N GLN A 21 -18.35 26.15 -5.84
CA GLN A 21 -18.80 24.79 -6.13
C GLN A 21 -17.61 23.81 -6.11
N PRO A 22 -17.56 22.86 -5.16
CA PRO A 22 -16.52 21.85 -5.15
C PRO A 22 -16.66 20.91 -6.35
N ILE A 23 -15.53 20.49 -6.90
CA ILE A 23 -15.45 19.43 -7.89
C ILE A 23 -15.33 18.11 -7.14
N PHE A 24 -16.18 17.15 -7.51
CA PHE A 24 -16.20 15.84 -6.87
C PHE A 24 -15.49 14.81 -7.76
N HIS A 25 -14.49 14.14 -7.19
CA HIS A 25 -13.84 13.00 -7.81
C HIS A 25 -14.25 11.74 -7.05
N ASN A 26 -14.83 10.77 -7.76
CA ASN A 26 -15.21 9.50 -7.17
C ASN A 26 -14.03 8.55 -7.30
N TYR A 27 -13.47 8.10 -6.18
CA TYR A 27 -12.43 7.08 -6.15
C TYR A 27 -12.96 5.82 -5.48
N VAL A 28 -12.63 4.67 -6.05
CA VAL A 28 -12.86 3.36 -5.44
C VAL A 28 -11.51 2.86 -4.94
N MET A 29 -11.37 2.79 -3.62
CA MET A 29 -10.15 2.32 -2.99
C MET A 29 -10.25 0.81 -2.74
N ILE A 30 -9.21 0.09 -3.12
CA ILE A 30 -9.05 -1.33 -2.82
C ILE A 30 -7.85 -1.56 -1.89
N SER A 31 -7.78 -2.74 -1.27
CA SER A 31 -6.62 -3.15 -0.49
C SER A 31 -5.33 -3.10 -1.33
N GLY A 32 -4.22 -2.68 -0.74
CA GLY A 32 -2.90 -2.66 -1.39
C GLY A 32 -2.45 -4.01 -1.93
N ARG A 33 -2.87 -5.09 -1.27
CA ARG A 33 -2.62 -6.49 -1.68
C ARG A 33 -3.51 -6.95 -2.83
N GLY A 34 -4.58 -6.21 -3.14
CA GLY A 34 -5.47 -6.54 -4.25
C GLY A 34 -4.80 -6.39 -5.61
N ARG A 35 -5.26 -7.18 -6.58
CA ARG A 35 -4.89 -7.05 -7.99
C ARG A 35 -5.98 -6.28 -8.73
N ILE A 36 -5.59 -5.29 -9.54
CA ILE A 36 -6.50 -4.55 -10.42
C ILE A 36 -6.23 -5.04 -11.83
N ASP A 37 -7.10 -5.90 -12.36
CA ASP A 37 -7.05 -6.28 -13.76
C ASP A 37 -7.78 -5.21 -14.58
N ARG A 38 -7.02 -4.53 -15.45
CA ARG A 38 -7.54 -3.47 -16.33
C ARG A 38 -7.67 -4.02 -17.76
N PRO A 39 -8.89 -4.06 -18.33
CA PRO A 39 -9.07 -4.48 -19.73
C PRO A 39 -8.34 -3.56 -20.71
N THR A 40 -8.30 -2.26 -20.43
CA THR A 40 -7.51 -1.26 -21.16
C THR A 40 -6.85 -0.30 -20.18
N PRO A 41 -5.73 0.36 -20.54
CA PRO A 41 -4.98 1.23 -19.64
C PRO A 41 -5.83 2.34 -18.99
N ASP A 42 -6.77 2.92 -19.75
CA ASP A 42 -7.65 4.00 -19.29
C ASP A 42 -8.93 3.51 -18.58
N SER A 43 -9.21 2.20 -18.63
CA SER A 43 -10.37 1.64 -17.96
C SER A 43 -10.20 1.74 -16.45
N PHE A 44 -11.24 2.22 -15.77
CA PHE A 44 -11.31 2.36 -14.31
C PHE A 44 -10.18 3.22 -13.70
N SER A 45 -9.82 4.36 -14.30
CA SER A 45 -8.80 5.29 -13.77
C SER A 45 -9.02 5.72 -12.31
N ASN A 46 -10.28 5.72 -11.88
CA ASN A 46 -10.71 6.05 -10.53
C ASN A 46 -10.59 4.89 -9.51
N VAL A 47 -10.21 3.68 -9.95
CA VAL A 47 -9.94 2.54 -9.07
C VAL A 47 -8.46 2.54 -8.73
N ILE A 48 -8.16 2.61 -7.44
CA ILE A 48 -6.80 2.79 -6.94
C ILE A 48 -6.57 1.92 -5.71
N LYS A 49 -5.31 1.52 -5.49
CA LYS A 49 -4.90 0.91 -4.23
C LYS A 49 -4.87 1.98 -3.15
N GLY A 50 -5.35 1.65 -1.95
CA GLY A 50 -5.36 2.57 -0.80
C GLY A 50 -3.96 3.12 -0.50
N ASP A 51 -2.94 2.26 -0.54
CA ASP A 51 -1.55 2.61 -0.27
C ASP A 51 -1.00 3.64 -1.27
N LEU A 52 -1.51 3.62 -2.50
CA LEU A 52 -1.10 4.52 -3.57
C LEU A 52 -2.01 5.75 -3.70
N PHE A 53 -3.04 5.89 -2.85
CA PHE A 53 -3.99 6.99 -2.94
C PHE A 53 -3.29 8.32 -2.73
N TYR A 54 -2.51 8.45 -1.66
CA TYR A 54 -1.85 9.71 -1.36
C TYR A 54 -0.90 10.12 -2.49
N GLU A 55 -0.06 9.19 -2.94
CA GLU A 55 0.91 9.45 -4.01
C GLU A 55 0.23 9.81 -5.34
N ASN A 56 -0.79 9.05 -5.76
CA ASN A 56 -1.44 9.27 -7.04
C ASN A 56 -2.41 10.45 -7.00
N ALA A 57 -3.29 10.51 -6.00
CA ALA A 57 -4.30 11.56 -5.92
C ALA A 57 -3.66 12.93 -5.65
N VAL A 58 -2.75 13.05 -4.67
CA VAL A 58 -2.11 14.34 -4.37
C VAL A 58 -1.26 14.80 -5.55
N ARG A 59 -0.49 13.90 -6.18
CA ARG A 59 0.31 14.25 -7.36
C ARG A 59 -0.54 14.65 -8.55
N THR A 60 -1.69 13.99 -8.75
CA THR A 60 -2.63 14.36 -9.83
C THR A 60 -3.25 15.72 -9.55
N PHE A 61 -3.71 15.97 -8.31
CA PHE A 61 -4.22 17.27 -7.90
C PHE A 61 -3.19 18.39 -8.08
N GLN A 62 -1.94 18.17 -7.68
CA GLN A 62 -0.86 19.15 -7.83
C GLN A 62 -0.54 19.43 -9.29
N LYS A 63 -0.51 18.41 -10.15
CA LYS A 63 -0.25 18.57 -11.59
C LYS A 63 -1.38 19.33 -12.31
N THR A 64 -2.63 19.11 -11.91
CA THR A 64 -3.80 19.82 -12.47
C THR A 64 -3.97 21.23 -11.89
N PHE A 65 -3.27 21.56 -10.80
CA PHE A 65 -3.29 22.91 -10.22
C PHE A 65 -2.31 23.84 -10.96
N THR A 66 -2.74 24.39 -12.09
CA THR A 66 -2.03 25.52 -12.71
C THR A 66 -2.12 26.75 -11.80
N PHE A 67 -1.08 27.61 -11.77
CA PHE A 67 -1.04 28.84 -10.95
C PHE A 67 -2.30 29.72 -11.12
N LEU A 68 -2.82 29.83 -12.36
CA LEU A 68 -4.05 30.56 -12.65
C LEU A 68 -5.30 29.97 -11.97
N ASP A 69 -5.38 28.63 -11.90
CA ASP A 69 -6.46 27.92 -11.22
C ASP A 69 -6.34 28.01 -9.70
N ALA A 70 -5.10 28.08 -9.18
CA ALA A 70 -4.86 28.31 -7.77
C ALA A 70 -5.39 29.69 -7.33
N VAL A 71 -5.08 30.74 -8.11
CA VAL A 71 -5.54 32.10 -7.82
C VAL A 71 -7.07 32.22 -7.92
N ARG A 72 -7.70 31.58 -8.92
CA ARG A 72 -9.16 31.53 -9.06
C ARG A 72 -9.86 30.81 -7.90
N ARG A 73 -9.16 29.91 -7.20
CA ARG A 73 -9.70 29.13 -6.08
C ARG A 73 -9.35 29.70 -4.70
N LEU A 74 -8.54 30.75 -4.59
CA LEU A 74 -8.26 31.45 -3.33
C LEU A 74 -9.53 31.90 -2.57
N PRO A 75 -10.58 32.44 -3.22
CA PRO A 75 -11.83 32.79 -2.53
C PRO A 75 -12.57 31.55 -1.96
N GLN A 76 -12.24 30.37 -2.48
CA GLN A 76 -12.78 29.07 -2.07
C GLN A 76 -11.90 28.40 -1.00
N ALA A 77 -10.82 29.04 -0.55
CA ALA A 77 -9.97 28.53 0.51
C ALA A 77 -10.76 28.47 1.83
N ILE A 78 -11.00 27.25 2.30
CA ILE A 78 -11.68 26.96 3.56
C ILE A 78 -10.61 26.68 4.61
N GLY A 79 -10.74 27.27 5.80
CA GLY A 79 -9.85 26.97 6.92
C GLY A 79 -9.93 25.50 7.35
N ARG A 80 -8.82 24.95 7.86
CA ARG A 80 -8.71 23.55 8.28
C ARG A 80 -9.86 23.08 9.18
N ASN A 81 -10.24 23.90 10.16
CA ASN A 81 -11.31 23.57 11.12
C ASN A 81 -12.67 23.43 10.45
N ASN A 82 -12.98 24.30 9.48
CA ASN A 82 -14.22 24.23 8.70
C ASN A 82 -14.22 23.01 7.77
N LEU A 83 -13.08 22.67 7.17
CA LEU A 83 -12.98 21.46 6.35
C LEU A 83 -13.18 20.20 7.19
N GLN A 84 -12.60 20.17 8.38
CA GLN A 84 -12.77 19.07 9.33
C GLN A 84 -14.23 18.92 9.79
N SER A 85 -14.91 20.02 10.13
CA SER A 85 -16.31 19.97 10.55
C SER A 85 -17.23 19.48 9.42
N ILE A 86 -17.00 19.92 8.18
CA ILE A 86 -17.70 19.40 6.99
C ILE A 86 -17.45 17.89 6.85
N GLY A 87 -16.21 17.44 7.00
CA GLY A 87 -15.86 16.02 6.94
C GLY A 87 -16.59 15.19 8.01
N GLN A 88 -16.64 15.68 9.24
CA GLN A 88 -17.35 15.03 10.35
C GLN A 88 -18.86 14.97 10.11
N GLN A 89 -19.47 16.02 9.53
CA GLN A 89 -20.88 16.02 9.13
C GLN A 89 -21.16 14.99 8.04
N ILE A 90 -20.30 14.90 7.02
CA ILE A 90 -20.45 13.90 5.96
C ILE A 90 -20.38 12.48 6.55
N ALA A 91 -19.43 12.24 7.46
CA ALA A 91 -19.29 10.96 8.13
C ALA A 91 -20.52 10.60 8.99
N SER A 92 -21.13 11.57 9.68
CA SER A 92 -22.32 11.30 10.50
C SER A 92 -23.57 10.99 9.68
N TRP A 93 -23.66 11.48 8.45
CA TRP A 93 -24.73 11.09 7.50
C TRP A 93 -24.48 9.76 6.80
N HIS A 94 -23.25 9.25 6.87
CA HIS A 94 -22.90 7.98 6.26
C HIS A 94 -23.45 6.85 7.11
N GLN A 95 -24.56 6.26 6.66
CA GLN A 95 -24.98 4.95 7.11
C GLN A 95 -24.28 3.92 6.22
N PRO A 96 -23.37 3.09 6.76
CA PRO A 96 -22.91 1.92 6.04
C PRO A 96 -24.14 1.17 5.57
N ALA A 97 -24.19 0.77 4.29
CA ALA A 97 -25.20 -0.18 3.86
C ALA A 97 -25.21 -1.33 4.88
N PRO A 98 -26.38 -1.84 5.32
CA PRO A 98 -26.41 -2.98 6.21
C PRO A 98 -25.54 -4.04 5.56
N TYR A 99 -24.41 -4.37 6.22
CA TYR A 99 -23.48 -5.32 5.64
C TYR A 99 -24.29 -6.57 5.32
N PRO A 100 -24.26 -7.05 4.07
CA PRO A 100 -24.79 -8.37 3.79
C PRO A 100 -24.09 -9.28 4.79
N ASP A 101 -24.86 -10.14 5.46
CA ASP A 101 -24.28 -11.14 6.33
C ASP A 101 -23.46 -12.07 5.44
N TYR A 102 -22.17 -11.75 5.28
CA TYR A 102 -21.28 -12.48 4.39
C TYR A 102 -21.08 -13.90 4.90
N ARG A 103 -21.18 -14.12 6.22
CA ARG A 103 -21.15 -15.47 6.81
C ARG A 103 -22.30 -16.29 6.24
N LYS A 104 -23.53 -15.77 6.31
CA LYS A 104 -24.70 -16.42 5.67
C LYS A 104 -24.55 -16.56 4.15
N ARG A 105 -24.03 -15.54 3.47
CA ARG A 105 -23.89 -15.54 2.01
C ARG A 105 -22.88 -16.59 1.51
N PHE A 106 -21.82 -16.82 2.26
CA PHE A 106 -20.78 -17.80 1.94
C PHE A 106 -20.97 -19.13 2.67
N GLY A 107 -22.04 -19.29 3.47
CA GLY A 107 -22.32 -20.51 4.21
C GLY A 107 -21.31 -20.79 5.33
N ILE A 108 -20.58 -19.78 5.81
CA ILE A 108 -19.56 -19.95 6.86
C ILE A 108 -20.27 -20.13 8.19
N THR A 109 -20.06 -21.29 8.80
CA THR A 109 -20.58 -21.63 10.13
C THR A 109 -19.63 -21.13 11.23
N GLU A 110 -20.15 -20.86 12.42
CA GLU A 110 -19.30 -20.40 13.54
C GLU A 110 -18.28 -21.48 13.96
N ASP A 111 -18.63 -22.75 13.77
CA ASP A 111 -17.79 -23.91 14.08
C ASP A 111 -16.53 -23.97 13.18
N GLU A 112 -16.64 -23.58 11.91
CA GLU A 112 -15.50 -23.51 10.98
C GLU A 112 -14.49 -22.41 11.37
N ILE A 113 -14.98 -21.29 11.91
CA ILE A 113 -14.15 -20.17 12.37
C ILE A 113 -13.39 -20.57 13.65
N GLN A 114 -14.06 -21.28 14.56
CA GLN A 114 -13.47 -21.76 15.79
C GLN A 114 -12.46 -22.90 15.55
N GLY A 115 -12.73 -23.79 14.60
CA GLY A 115 -11.81 -24.84 14.17
C GLY A 115 -10.54 -24.31 13.50
N ALA A 116 -10.65 -23.23 12.71
CA ALA A 116 -9.49 -22.58 12.10
C ALA A 116 -8.55 -21.90 13.12
N SER A 117 -9.07 -21.53 14.29
CA SER A 117 -8.29 -20.94 15.38
C SER A 117 -7.45 -21.97 16.15
N GLN A 118 -7.66 -23.27 15.89
CA GLN A 118 -6.92 -24.39 16.51
C GLN A 118 -5.98 -25.11 15.55
N ALA A 119 -5.89 -24.67 14.28
CA ALA A 119 -4.85 -25.17 13.39
C ALA A 119 -3.48 -24.79 14.00
N PRO A 120 -2.56 -25.74 14.22
CA PRO A 120 -1.25 -25.44 14.77
C PRO A 120 -0.53 -24.52 13.79
N TYR A 121 -0.41 -23.26 14.17
CA TYR A 121 0.61 -22.39 13.63
C TYR A 121 1.95 -23.09 13.90
N SER A 122 2.71 -23.40 12.85
CA SER A 122 4.07 -23.88 13.02
C SER A 122 4.86 -22.81 13.76
N VAL A 123 5.08 -23.08 15.04
CA VAL A 123 6.02 -22.40 15.92
C VAL A 123 7.41 -22.54 15.29
N PHE A 124 7.82 -21.58 14.47
CA PHE A 124 9.24 -21.33 14.28
C PHE A 124 9.72 -20.51 15.48
N GLY A 125 10.57 -21.16 16.28
CA GLY A 125 10.84 -20.81 17.67
C GLY A 125 11.66 -19.53 17.85
N ASN A 126 11.32 -18.81 18.92
CA ASN A 126 12.24 -17.93 19.61
C ASN A 126 12.49 -18.54 20.99
N GLN A 127 13.67 -19.13 21.18
CA GLN A 127 14.23 -19.38 22.51
C GLN A 127 15.19 -18.24 22.82
N ASP A 128 14.72 -17.32 23.65
CA ASP A 128 15.55 -16.36 24.35
C ASP A 128 16.31 -17.10 25.48
N THR A 129 17.63 -17.12 25.40
CA THR A 129 18.50 -17.22 26.58
C THR A 129 19.47 -16.05 26.58
N ASP A 130 19.12 -15.10 27.44
CA ASP A 130 19.97 -14.27 28.30
C ASP A 130 20.93 -13.21 27.69
N SER A 131 20.53 -11.96 27.94
CA SER A 131 21.31 -10.78 28.35
C SER A 131 22.58 -10.33 27.62
N SER A 132 22.42 -9.11 27.07
CA SER A 132 23.36 -7.99 27.09
C SER A 132 24.44 -7.95 25.99
N ILE A 133 24.24 -7.04 25.01
CA ILE A 133 25.12 -5.93 24.63
C ILE A 133 24.83 -5.48 23.17
N LEU A 134 24.52 -4.18 23.05
CA LEU A 134 24.50 -3.27 21.88
C LEU A 134 23.55 -3.50 20.67
N ARG A 135 22.64 -2.52 20.54
CA ARG A 135 22.09 -1.89 19.31
C ARG A 135 22.71 -2.36 17.98
N THR A 136 21.85 -2.71 17.02
CA THR A 136 21.71 -1.97 15.75
C THR A 136 20.38 -2.33 15.08
N GLN A 137 19.70 -1.29 14.61
CA GLN A 137 18.42 -1.32 13.89
C GLN A 137 18.53 -2.17 12.62
N SER A 138 17.57 -3.04 12.35
CA SER A 138 17.22 -3.41 10.97
C SER A 138 15.76 -3.86 10.86
N LYS A 139 15.10 -3.23 9.88
CA LYS A 139 13.75 -3.48 9.35
C LYS A 139 13.53 -4.97 9.02
N PRO A 140 12.37 -5.55 9.34
CA PRO A 140 11.90 -6.76 8.68
C PRO A 140 11.15 -6.38 7.39
N SER A 141 11.71 -6.77 6.26
CA SER A 141 11.01 -6.80 4.97
C SER A 141 11.35 -8.11 4.27
N GLU A 142 10.37 -9.01 4.19
CA GLU A 142 10.26 -10.12 3.26
C GLU A 142 8.75 -10.40 3.15
N ASP A 143 8.15 -10.72 2.01
CA ASP A 143 8.64 -11.73 1.10
C ASP A 143 7.93 -11.62 -0.27
N THR A 144 8.71 -11.69 -1.35
CA THR A 144 8.22 -12.09 -2.67
C THR A 144 9.29 -12.98 -3.27
N THR A 145 9.12 -14.29 -3.09
CA THR A 145 9.58 -15.37 -3.98
C THR A 145 10.85 -15.02 -4.75
N LYS A 146 11.96 -14.80 -4.03
CA LYS A 146 13.28 -14.75 -4.63
C LYS A 146 13.76 -16.18 -4.74
N SER A 147 14.07 -16.63 -5.95
CA SER A 147 14.81 -17.86 -6.16
C SER A 147 16.08 -17.82 -5.32
N GLU A 148 16.12 -18.68 -4.30
CA GLU A 148 17.30 -18.85 -3.46
C GLU A 148 18.44 -19.35 -4.36
N LYS A 149 19.54 -18.60 -4.36
CA LYS A 149 20.75 -18.94 -5.11
C LYS A 149 21.74 -19.57 -4.16
N PHE A 150 22.50 -20.54 -4.64
CA PHE A 150 23.45 -21.29 -3.81
C PHE A 150 24.88 -21.11 -4.31
N CYS A 151 25.84 -21.13 -3.39
CA CYS A 151 27.26 -21.16 -3.73
C CYS A 151 27.62 -22.48 -4.40
N PHE A 152 28.33 -22.42 -5.52
CA PHE A 152 28.78 -23.60 -6.25
C PHE A 152 29.71 -24.52 -5.43
N GLN A 153 30.54 -23.94 -4.54
CA GLN A 153 31.55 -24.68 -3.79
C GLN A 153 30.99 -25.33 -2.51
N CYS A 154 30.31 -24.57 -1.66
CA CYS A 154 29.84 -25.06 -0.35
C CYS A 154 28.33 -25.29 -0.28
N ARG A 155 27.58 -24.99 -1.36
CA ARG A 155 26.11 -25.08 -1.42
C ARG A 155 25.38 -24.23 -0.37
N ALA A 156 26.07 -23.36 0.35
CA ALA A 156 25.43 -22.40 1.24
C ALA A 156 24.53 -21.46 0.43
N PRO A 157 23.36 -21.06 0.98
CA PRO A 157 22.54 -20.02 0.38
C PRO A 157 23.33 -18.71 0.31
N ILE A 158 23.20 -18.00 -0.80
CA ILE A 158 23.87 -16.73 -1.07
C ILE A 158 22.85 -15.67 -1.48
N SER A 159 23.14 -14.40 -1.20
CA SER A 159 22.23 -13.31 -1.53
C SER A 159 22.12 -13.08 -3.04
N GLN A 160 21.05 -12.44 -3.49
CA GLN A 160 20.89 -12.10 -4.91
C GLN A 160 22.03 -11.20 -5.41
N GLU A 161 22.55 -10.32 -4.54
CA GLU A 161 23.66 -9.41 -4.85
C GLU A 161 24.97 -10.18 -5.06
N GLU A 162 25.25 -11.18 -4.21
CA GLU A 162 26.44 -12.02 -4.33
C GLU A 162 26.43 -12.81 -5.64
N ALA A 163 25.28 -13.39 -5.99
CA ALA A 163 25.16 -14.10 -7.26
C ALA A 163 25.21 -13.16 -8.47
N HIS A 164 24.60 -11.97 -8.39
CA HIS A 164 24.68 -10.97 -9.45
C HIS A 164 26.14 -10.57 -9.68
N PHE A 165 26.87 -10.26 -8.62
CA PHE A 165 28.30 -9.92 -8.68
C PHE A 165 29.12 -10.99 -9.38
N CYS A 166 28.89 -12.27 -9.06
CA CYS A 166 29.58 -13.38 -9.73
C CYS A 166 29.20 -13.49 -11.22
N PHE A 167 27.91 -13.34 -11.56
CA PHE A 167 27.44 -13.44 -12.95
C PHE A 167 27.84 -12.25 -13.83
N THR A 168 28.04 -11.06 -13.27
CA THR A 168 28.56 -9.91 -14.01
C THR A 168 30.04 -10.09 -14.37
N ARG A 169 30.81 -10.81 -13.54
CA ARG A 169 32.26 -11.03 -13.72
C ARG A 169 32.55 -12.46 -14.17
N LYS A 170 32.01 -12.83 -15.34
CA LYS A 170 32.15 -14.18 -15.90
C LYS A 170 33.60 -14.61 -16.10
N ASP A 171 34.49 -13.68 -16.46
CA ASP A 171 35.91 -13.95 -16.66
C ASP A 171 36.61 -14.44 -15.39
N ARG A 172 36.14 -14.01 -14.22
CA ARG A 172 36.71 -14.39 -12.92
C ARG A 172 36.08 -15.62 -12.30
N PHE A 173 34.76 -15.80 -12.49
CA PHE A 173 33.98 -16.82 -11.79
C PHE A 173 33.43 -17.92 -12.71
N GLY A 174 33.77 -17.91 -14.00
CA GLY A 174 33.36 -18.94 -14.97
C GLY A 174 31.84 -19.09 -15.12
N GLY A 175 31.09 -18.01 -14.88
CA GLY A 175 29.62 -18.02 -14.89
C GLY A 175 28.96 -18.74 -13.70
N ARG A 176 29.71 -19.07 -12.64
CA ARG A 176 29.21 -19.73 -11.42
C ARG A 176 29.10 -18.73 -10.28
N ALA A 177 28.20 -19.00 -9.33
CA ALA A 177 27.99 -18.14 -8.17
C ALA A 177 28.75 -18.65 -6.93
N TYR A 178 29.41 -17.74 -6.20
CA TYR A 178 30.21 -18.06 -5.01
C TYR A 178 29.86 -17.14 -3.85
N CYS A 179 29.91 -17.64 -2.61
CA CYS A 179 29.78 -16.81 -1.42
C CYS A 179 31.03 -15.93 -1.20
N ARG A 180 30.93 -14.88 -0.38
CA ARG A 180 32.07 -13.98 -0.08
C ARG A 180 33.34 -14.69 0.38
N ALA A 181 33.23 -15.81 1.09
CA ALA A 181 34.39 -16.59 1.52
C ALA A 181 35.14 -17.20 0.33
N HIS A 182 34.42 -17.83 -0.60
CA HIS A 182 35.02 -18.46 -1.79
C HIS A 182 35.38 -17.46 -2.90
N GLN A 183 34.73 -16.29 -2.96
CA GLN A 183 35.12 -15.22 -3.89
C GLN A 183 36.56 -14.75 -3.66
N LYS A 184 37.07 -14.79 -2.42
CA LYS A 184 38.45 -14.41 -2.08
C LYS A 184 39.51 -15.33 -2.71
N GLN A 185 39.14 -16.55 -3.07
CA GLN A 185 40.04 -17.52 -3.69
C GLN A 185 40.31 -17.20 -5.18
N PHE A 186 39.51 -16.31 -5.77
CA PHE A 186 39.64 -15.80 -7.15
C PHE A 186 40.19 -14.36 -7.18
N GLN A 187 40.93 -13.96 -6.15
CA GLN A 187 41.74 -12.74 -6.16
C GLN A 187 43.08 -13.06 -6.81
N GLN A 188 43.14 -12.86 -8.13
CA GLN A 188 44.38 -12.52 -8.83
C GLN A 188 44.41 -11.03 -9.03
#